data_AF-A0A2M9BJ87-F1
#
_entry.id   AF-A0A2M9BJ87-F1
#
_cell.length_a   1.000
_cell.length_b   1.000
_cell.length_c   1.000
_cell.angle_alpha   90.00
_cell.angle_beta   90.00
_cell.angle_gamma   90.00
#
_symmetry.space_group_name_H-M   'P 1'
#
loop_
_entity.id
_entity.type
_entity.pdbx_description
1 polymer ?
#
loop_
_entity_poly.entity_id
_entity_poly.type
_entity_poly.pdbx_seq_one_letter_code
_entity_poly.pdbx_strand_id
1 'polypeptide(L)'
;MSTPRPASDWPEDPYPGRWPDHSYVVGEDGVVHAVEVDAATPSGWAVRSGPVPVCLDAWLRERGLQGLAGRTAVLSFGSNRCPSKLLRQGGPWVNLACETSGLAAVWSHGTRAYDEQVVATLVGAQDHAAPFFVSLCTDEELALLDVVEGRGTGYDLVPIDPAQVVLADGSSPDAVSAYVGLRPHRWPVAGADGHPVLLDAMDQDEITRWREGERLHWEPVAGSPYLPLTADAFV
;
A
#
# COMPACT_ATOMS: atom_id res chain seq x y z
N MET A 1 -4.77 -20.64 -12.32
CA MET A 1 -3.82 -19.95 -13.21
C MET A 1 -4.45 -18.61 -13.57
N SER A 2 -3.88 -17.49 -13.13
CA SER A 2 -4.47 -16.16 -13.35
C SER A 2 -4.02 -15.63 -14.71
N THR A 3 -4.95 -15.47 -15.65
CA THR A 3 -4.72 -14.80 -16.93
C THR A 3 -4.60 -13.29 -16.71
N PRO A 4 -3.92 -12.53 -17.60
CA PRO A 4 -3.93 -11.07 -17.55
C PRO A 4 -5.37 -10.53 -17.58
N ARG A 5 -5.65 -9.50 -16.78
CA ARG A 5 -6.98 -8.91 -16.63
C ARG A 5 -6.90 -7.39 -16.69
N PRO A 6 -7.93 -6.68 -17.16
CA PRO A 6 -7.93 -5.23 -17.13
C PRO A 6 -7.95 -4.72 -15.69
N ALA A 7 -7.28 -3.59 -15.42
CA ALA A 7 -7.24 -2.96 -14.11
C ALA A 7 -8.65 -2.64 -13.58
N SER A 8 -9.61 -2.37 -14.47
CA SER A 8 -11.02 -2.13 -14.14
C SER A 8 -11.72 -3.26 -13.41
N ASP A 9 -11.16 -4.48 -13.44
CA ASP A 9 -11.65 -5.60 -12.62
C ASP A 9 -11.41 -5.38 -11.12
N TRP A 10 -10.54 -4.43 -10.79
CA TRP A 10 -10.26 -3.93 -9.45
C TRP A 10 -10.59 -2.44 -9.39
N PRO A 11 -11.89 -2.08 -9.23
CA PRO A 11 -12.32 -0.70 -9.18
C PRO A 11 -11.79 0.01 -7.93
N GLU A 12 -11.59 1.32 -8.04
CA GLU A 12 -11.15 2.17 -6.93
C GLU A 12 -12.24 2.47 -5.90
N ASP A 13 -13.50 2.28 -6.29
CA ASP A 13 -14.65 2.65 -5.48
C ASP A 13 -15.42 1.43 -4.97
N PRO A 14 -15.88 1.46 -3.70
CA PRO A 14 -15.54 2.47 -2.67
C PRO A 14 -14.07 2.35 -2.22
N TYR A 15 -13.48 3.43 -1.69
CA TYR A 15 -12.14 3.43 -1.10
C TYR A 15 -12.05 2.37 0.02
N PRO A 16 -10.94 1.60 0.14
CA PRO A 16 -9.65 1.78 -0.57
C PRO A 16 -9.60 1.20 -2.00
N GLY A 17 -10.72 0.75 -2.54
CA GLY A 17 -10.81 0.04 -3.80
C GLY A 17 -10.61 -1.46 -3.62
N ARG A 18 -10.68 -2.20 -4.73
CA ARG A 18 -10.37 -3.63 -4.75
C ARG A 18 -8.92 -3.86 -5.15
N TRP A 19 -8.36 -5.00 -4.77
CA TRP A 19 -7.00 -5.40 -5.13
C TRP A 19 -6.92 -6.91 -5.40
N PRO A 20 -5.92 -7.39 -6.17
CA PRO A 20 -5.66 -8.82 -6.33
C PRO A 20 -5.18 -9.44 -5.01
N ASP A 21 -5.37 -10.73 -4.82
CA ASP A 21 -4.85 -11.51 -3.68
C ASP A 21 -3.40 -12.02 -3.91
N HIS A 22 -2.72 -11.49 -4.91
CA HIS A 22 -1.39 -11.92 -5.36
C HIS A 22 -0.57 -10.73 -5.85
N SER A 23 0.76 -10.87 -5.89
CA SER A 23 1.66 -9.88 -6.49
C SER A 23 1.26 -9.59 -7.94
N TYR A 24 1.41 -8.35 -8.37
CA TYR A 24 1.02 -7.94 -9.72
C TYR A 24 1.93 -6.84 -10.28
N VAL A 25 1.91 -6.74 -11.60
CA VAL A 25 2.34 -5.54 -12.32
C VAL A 25 1.17 -5.01 -13.13
N VAL A 26 0.87 -3.72 -13.02
CA VAL A 26 -0.12 -3.05 -13.88
C VAL A 26 0.62 -2.23 -14.93
N GLY A 27 0.42 -2.58 -16.21
CA GLY A 27 0.98 -1.91 -17.37
C GLY A 27 0.33 -0.56 -17.66
N GLU A 28 0.99 0.30 -18.44
CA GLU A 28 0.40 1.53 -18.98
C GLU A 28 -0.81 1.26 -19.90
N ASP A 29 -0.88 0.06 -20.48
CA ASP A 29 -2.01 -0.45 -21.26
C ASP A 29 -3.23 -0.80 -20.40
N GLY A 30 -3.13 -0.64 -19.08
CA GLY A 30 -4.16 -0.96 -18.11
C GLY A 30 -4.34 -2.46 -17.89
N VAL A 31 -3.39 -3.30 -18.32
CA VAL A 31 -3.42 -4.73 -18.08
C VAL A 31 -2.68 -5.05 -16.78
N VAL A 32 -3.34 -5.82 -15.92
CA VAL A 32 -2.77 -6.39 -14.69
C VAL A 32 -2.29 -7.79 -15.00
N HIS A 33 -0.99 -8.01 -14.80
CA HIS A 33 -0.37 -9.32 -14.89
C HIS A 33 -0.05 -9.84 -13.51
N ALA A 34 -0.37 -11.11 -13.26
CA ALA A 34 0.05 -11.78 -12.04
C ALA A 34 1.59 -11.93 -12.04
N VAL A 35 2.18 -11.67 -10.88
CA VAL A 35 3.59 -11.90 -10.58
C VAL A 35 3.65 -13.03 -9.55
N GLU A 36 4.46 -14.04 -9.81
CA GLU A 36 4.59 -15.21 -8.94
C GLU A 36 6.05 -15.42 -8.58
N VAL A 37 6.29 -16.04 -7.44
CA VAL A 37 7.63 -16.47 -7.02
C VAL A 37 8.12 -17.54 -7.99
N ASP A 38 9.31 -17.33 -8.53
CA ASP A 38 10.00 -18.29 -9.38
C ASP A 38 11.51 -18.20 -9.15
N ALA A 39 12.01 -19.04 -8.24
CA ALA A 39 13.42 -19.11 -7.86
C ALA A 39 14.34 -19.56 -9.00
N ALA A 40 13.81 -20.06 -10.12
CA ALA A 40 14.61 -20.36 -11.30
C ALA A 40 14.91 -19.11 -12.16
N THR A 41 14.19 -18.00 -11.92
CA THR A 41 14.44 -16.74 -12.62
C THR A 41 15.47 -15.88 -11.88
N PRO A 42 16.30 -15.09 -12.60
CA PRO A 42 17.27 -14.21 -11.96
C PRO A 42 16.68 -13.19 -10.97
N SER A 43 15.45 -12.72 -11.18
CA SER A 43 14.79 -11.82 -10.22
C SER A 43 14.15 -12.55 -9.03
N GLY A 44 13.99 -13.87 -9.06
CA GLY A 44 13.15 -14.61 -8.11
C GLY A 44 11.64 -14.47 -8.37
N TRP A 45 11.25 -13.72 -9.39
CA TRP A 45 9.86 -13.40 -9.74
C TRP A 45 9.61 -13.56 -11.23
N ALA A 46 8.43 -14.10 -11.58
CA ALA A 46 7.99 -14.27 -12.96
C ALA A 46 6.61 -13.65 -13.21
N VAL A 47 6.46 -12.98 -14.35
CA VAL A 47 5.21 -12.40 -14.84
C VAL A 47 4.46 -13.42 -15.69
N ARG A 48 3.17 -13.61 -15.39
CA ARG A 48 2.24 -14.41 -16.18
C ARG A 48 1.59 -13.54 -17.26
N SER A 49 2.28 -13.34 -18.39
CA SER A 49 1.77 -12.60 -19.55
C SER A 49 1.41 -13.48 -20.75
N GLY A 50 1.57 -14.80 -20.64
CA GLY A 50 1.35 -15.76 -21.73
C GLY A 50 1.43 -17.21 -21.23
N PRO A 51 1.59 -18.20 -22.14
CA PRO A 51 1.66 -19.61 -21.78
C PRO A 51 2.92 -19.97 -20.97
N VAL A 52 3.99 -19.20 -21.15
CA VAL A 52 5.27 -19.37 -20.46
C VAL A 52 5.52 -18.12 -19.61
N PRO A 53 5.82 -18.27 -18.30
CA PRO A 53 6.22 -17.14 -17.46
C PRO A 53 7.50 -16.50 -17.95
N VAL A 54 7.59 -15.19 -17.78
CA VAL A 54 8.79 -14.42 -18.11
C VAL A 54 9.34 -13.85 -16.82
N CYS A 55 10.66 -13.98 -16.60
CA CYS A 55 11.37 -13.29 -15.53
C CYS A 55 10.93 -11.81 -15.46
N LEU A 56 10.52 -11.33 -14.29
CA LEU A 56 10.00 -9.96 -14.11
C LEU A 56 11.00 -8.90 -14.59
N ASP A 57 12.27 -9.12 -14.28
CA ASP A 57 13.36 -8.26 -14.72
C ASP A 57 13.54 -8.21 -16.24
N ALA A 58 13.29 -9.32 -16.93
CA ALA A 58 13.32 -9.37 -18.40
C ALA A 58 12.07 -8.70 -18.99
N TRP A 59 10.90 -8.97 -18.40
CA TRP A 59 9.62 -8.41 -18.81
C TRP A 59 9.60 -6.88 -18.75
N LEU A 60 10.18 -6.29 -17.70
CA LEU A 60 10.36 -4.84 -17.53
C LEU A 60 11.31 -4.28 -18.59
N ARG A 61 12.48 -4.90 -18.79
CA ARG A 61 13.50 -4.43 -19.74
C ARG A 61 13.04 -4.49 -21.20
N GLU A 62 12.28 -5.52 -21.58
CA GLU A 62 11.67 -5.60 -22.93
C GLU A 62 10.74 -4.41 -23.23
N ARG A 63 10.17 -3.79 -22.18
CA ARG A 63 9.33 -2.59 -22.27
C ARG A 63 10.11 -1.29 -22.11
N GLY A 64 11.44 -1.35 -22.09
CA GLY A 64 12.31 -0.19 -21.92
C GLY A 64 12.37 0.35 -20.48
N LEU A 65 11.93 -0.43 -19.50
CA LEU A 65 11.87 -0.01 -18.10
C LEU A 65 13.05 -0.55 -17.30
N GLN A 66 13.34 0.12 -16.18
CA GLN A 66 14.29 -0.37 -15.20
C GLN A 66 13.78 -1.69 -14.58
N GLY A 67 14.70 -2.65 -14.38
CA GLY A 67 14.43 -3.87 -13.60
C GLY A 67 14.18 -3.57 -12.10
N LEU A 68 14.20 -4.60 -11.27
CA LEU A 68 13.95 -4.47 -9.83
C LEU A 68 15.09 -3.77 -9.07
N ALA A 69 16.33 -3.99 -9.50
CA ALA A 69 17.49 -3.38 -8.86
C ALA A 69 17.41 -1.85 -8.91
N GLY A 70 17.69 -1.20 -7.78
CA GLY A 70 17.66 0.26 -7.63
C GLY A 70 16.28 0.87 -7.47
N ARG A 71 15.22 0.06 -7.29
CA ARG A 71 13.89 0.55 -6.94
C ARG A 71 13.76 0.74 -5.43
N THR A 72 13.00 1.75 -5.02
CA THR A 72 12.66 2.03 -3.62
C THR A 72 11.41 1.26 -3.22
N ALA A 73 11.48 0.50 -2.13
CA ALA A 73 10.34 -0.23 -1.59
C ALA A 73 9.42 0.67 -0.76
N VAL A 74 8.15 0.73 -1.14
CA VAL A 74 7.11 1.49 -0.44
C VAL A 74 5.96 0.56 -0.06
N LEU A 75 5.61 0.50 1.22
CA LEU A 75 4.49 -0.28 1.72
C LEU A 75 3.16 0.38 1.35
N SER A 76 2.32 -0.41 0.67
CA SER A 76 1.01 -0.04 0.16
C SER A 76 -0.09 -0.75 0.95
N PHE A 77 -0.76 0.01 1.81
CA PHE A 77 -1.79 -0.48 2.73
C PHE A 77 -3.19 0.13 2.50
N GLY A 78 -3.27 1.24 1.77
CA GLY A 78 -4.51 1.92 1.39
C GLY A 78 -4.86 1.71 -0.08
N SER A 79 -5.23 2.80 -0.77
CA SER A 79 -5.60 2.76 -2.19
C SER A 79 -4.46 2.44 -3.15
N ASN A 80 -3.19 2.54 -2.72
CA ASN A 80 -2.04 2.07 -3.51
C ASN A 80 -2.02 0.56 -3.72
N ARG A 81 -2.89 -0.22 -3.05
CA ARG A 81 -3.12 -1.64 -3.36
C ARG A 81 -3.96 -1.85 -4.62
N CYS A 82 -4.69 -0.83 -5.06
CA CYS A 82 -5.66 -0.94 -6.14
C CYS A 82 -5.00 -0.69 -7.51
N PRO A 83 -5.01 -1.66 -8.45
CA PRO A 83 -4.46 -1.48 -9.80
C PRO A 83 -5.08 -0.30 -10.57
N SER A 84 -6.39 -0.08 -10.47
CA SER A 84 -7.04 1.06 -11.14
C SER A 84 -6.52 2.40 -10.62
N LYS A 85 -6.31 2.52 -9.30
CA LYS A 85 -5.77 3.73 -8.68
C LYS A 85 -4.37 4.03 -9.17
N LEU A 86 -3.52 3.01 -9.18
CA LEU A 86 -2.14 3.13 -9.63
C LEU A 86 -2.05 3.46 -11.13
N LEU A 87 -2.87 2.81 -11.97
CA LEU A 87 -2.94 3.10 -13.40
C LEU A 87 -3.25 4.59 -13.67
N ARG A 88 -4.18 5.18 -12.92
CA ARG A 88 -4.55 6.59 -13.07
C ARG A 88 -3.39 7.55 -12.77
N GLN A 89 -2.40 7.14 -11.97
CA GLN A 89 -1.25 7.97 -11.62
C GLN A 89 -0.18 7.99 -12.73
N GLY A 90 -0.22 7.05 -13.67
CA GLY A 90 0.86 6.79 -14.64
C GLY A 90 1.73 5.65 -14.13
N GLY A 91 1.89 4.60 -14.94
CA GLY A 91 2.58 3.35 -14.57
C GLY A 91 3.72 3.01 -15.53
N PRO A 92 4.25 1.78 -15.51
CA PRO A 92 3.72 0.62 -14.79
C PRO A 92 4.11 0.56 -13.31
N TRP A 93 3.31 -0.15 -12.52
CA TRP A 93 3.58 -0.33 -11.10
C TRP A 93 3.81 -1.79 -10.75
N VAL A 94 4.96 -2.10 -10.13
CA VAL A 94 5.27 -3.42 -9.59
C VAL A 94 4.86 -3.46 -8.11
N ASN A 95 3.93 -4.34 -7.76
CA ASN A 95 3.43 -4.52 -6.40
C ASN A 95 3.60 -5.98 -5.99
N LEU A 96 4.46 -6.23 -5.00
CA LEU A 96 4.70 -7.56 -4.48
C LEU A 96 3.85 -7.77 -3.22
N ALA A 97 3.03 -8.81 -3.20
CA ALA A 97 2.28 -9.19 -2.02
C ALA A 97 3.23 -9.45 -0.85
N CYS A 98 2.83 -8.99 0.33
CA CYS A 98 3.58 -9.16 1.55
C CYS A 98 2.64 -9.38 2.74
N GLU A 99 3.10 -10.16 3.70
CA GLU A 99 2.53 -10.19 5.03
C GLU A 99 3.26 -9.19 5.90
N THR A 100 2.51 -8.46 6.71
CA THR A 100 3.09 -7.55 7.70
C THR A 100 2.79 -8.01 9.11
N SER A 101 3.67 -7.68 10.05
CA SER A 101 3.47 -7.90 11.48
C SER A 101 3.73 -6.60 12.24
N GLY A 102 2.89 -6.27 13.22
CA GLY A 102 3.10 -5.08 14.03
C GLY A 102 2.57 -3.79 13.40
N LEU A 103 1.79 -3.86 12.31
CA LEU A 103 1.31 -2.72 11.53
C LEU A 103 -0.17 -2.88 11.20
N ALA A 104 -0.96 -1.82 11.30
CA ALA A 104 -2.37 -1.84 10.92
C ALA A 104 -2.75 -0.62 10.08
N ALA A 105 -3.49 -0.87 9.00
CA ALA A 105 -4.17 0.17 8.24
C ALA A 105 -5.44 0.57 9.00
N VAL A 106 -5.62 1.88 9.20
CA VAL A 106 -6.71 2.43 10.00
C VAL A 106 -7.37 3.58 9.26
N TRP A 107 -8.64 3.83 9.52
CA TRP A 107 -9.32 5.02 9.01
C TRP A 107 -8.70 6.29 9.59
N SER A 108 -8.61 7.34 8.77
CA SER A 108 -8.13 8.66 9.17
C SER A 108 -9.23 9.71 9.08
N HIS A 109 -9.03 10.87 9.70
CA HIS A 109 -10.01 11.96 9.60
C HIS A 109 -10.16 12.55 8.20
N GLY A 110 -9.17 12.35 7.32
CA GLY A 110 -9.12 13.04 6.05
C GLY A 110 -9.95 12.39 4.97
N THR A 111 -10.16 13.13 3.89
CA THR A 111 -10.89 12.66 2.72
C THR A 111 -10.06 12.79 1.44
N ARG A 112 -10.51 12.14 0.37
CA ARG A 112 -10.07 12.45 -1.00
C ARG A 112 -10.72 13.75 -1.47
N ALA A 113 -9.97 14.57 -2.20
CA ALA A 113 -10.44 15.88 -2.62
C ALA A 113 -11.58 15.85 -3.66
N TYR A 114 -11.70 14.77 -4.43
CA TYR A 114 -12.61 14.70 -5.57
C TYR A 114 -13.98 14.07 -5.27
N ASP A 115 -14.09 13.26 -4.22
CA ASP A 115 -15.35 12.58 -3.87
C ASP A 115 -15.58 12.42 -2.36
N GLU A 116 -14.75 13.09 -1.55
CA GLU A 116 -14.89 13.18 -0.09
C GLU A 116 -14.88 11.84 0.67
N GLN A 117 -14.54 10.73 0.01
CA GLN A 117 -14.43 9.43 0.68
C GLN A 117 -13.30 9.47 1.71
N VAL A 118 -13.54 8.86 2.87
CA VAL A 118 -12.58 8.81 3.99
C VAL A 118 -11.36 8.00 3.56
N VAL A 119 -10.16 8.39 3.99
CA VAL A 119 -8.92 7.68 3.61
C VAL A 119 -8.24 7.04 4.80
N ALA A 120 -7.37 6.07 4.53
CA ALA A 120 -6.61 5.36 5.54
C ALA A 120 -5.32 6.08 5.94
N THR A 121 -4.80 5.74 7.11
CA THR A 121 -3.41 5.91 7.48
C THR A 121 -2.87 4.62 8.12
N LEU A 122 -1.62 4.62 8.58
CA LEU A 122 -0.97 3.44 9.16
C LEU A 122 -0.55 3.73 10.60
N VAL A 123 -0.70 2.74 11.48
CA VAL A 123 -0.21 2.76 12.86
C VAL A 123 0.60 1.50 13.15
N GLY A 124 1.46 1.56 14.17
CA GLY A 124 1.97 0.36 14.79
C GLY A 124 0.84 -0.34 15.54
N ALA A 125 0.78 -1.67 15.47
CA ALA A 125 -0.27 -2.49 16.08
C ALA A 125 0.33 -3.83 16.55
N GLN A 126 0.59 -3.94 17.84
CA GLN A 126 1.17 -5.13 18.47
C GLN A 126 0.31 -6.36 18.17
N ASP A 127 0.98 -7.47 17.81
CA ASP A 127 0.36 -8.76 17.50
C ASP A 127 -0.68 -8.73 16.35
N HIS A 128 -0.68 -7.66 15.54
CA HIS A 128 -1.51 -7.55 14.33
C HIS A 128 -0.73 -8.01 13.11
N ALA A 129 -1.37 -8.81 12.27
CA ALA A 129 -0.85 -9.20 10.97
C ALA A 129 -1.85 -8.83 9.87
N ALA A 130 -1.35 -8.26 8.77
CA ALA A 130 -2.18 -7.82 7.67
C ALA A 130 -1.50 -8.03 6.31
N PRO A 131 -2.27 -8.49 5.28
CA PRO A 131 -1.77 -8.59 3.93
C PRO A 131 -1.75 -7.20 3.27
N PHE A 132 -0.56 -6.80 2.83
CA PHE A 132 -0.32 -5.56 2.08
C PHE A 132 0.49 -5.84 0.82
N PHE A 133 0.94 -4.77 0.17
CA PHE A 133 1.87 -4.85 -0.94
C PHE A 133 3.09 -4.00 -0.66
N VAL A 134 4.23 -4.41 -1.20
CA VAL A 134 5.38 -3.53 -1.40
C VAL A 134 5.39 -3.09 -2.86
N SER A 135 5.16 -1.81 -3.08
CA SER A 135 5.37 -1.16 -4.37
C SER A 135 6.87 -0.93 -4.57
N LEU A 136 7.44 -1.44 -5.65
CA LEU A 136 8.84 -1.22 -6.01
C LEU A 136 8.92 -0.05 -6.99
N CYS A 137 9.21 1.13 -6.46
CA CYS A 137 9.16 2.39 -7.18
C CYS A 137 10.50 2.75 -7.83
N THR A 138 10.50 3.17 -9.08
CA THR A 138 11.60 4.00 -9.62
C THR A 138 11.64 5.36 -8.92
N ASP A 139 12.72 6.13 -9.12
CA ASP A 139 12.81 7.51 -8.61
C ASP A 139 11.68 8.40 -9.15
N GLU A 140 11.27 8.20 -10.41
CA GLU A 140 10.17 8.94 -11.05
C GLU A 140 8.81 8.55 -10.44
N GLU A 141 8.58 7.25 -10.25
CA GLU A 141 7.37 6.72 -9.59
C GLU A 141 7.29 7.21 -8.12
N LEU A 142 8.41 7.26 -7.40
CA LEU A 142 8.47 7.76 -6.03
C LEU A 142 8.19 9.27 -5.97
N ALA A 143 8.78 10.06 -6.87
CA ALA A 143 8.51 11.50 -6.94
C ALA A 143 7.03 11.78 -7.26
N LEU A 144 6.42 10.95 -8.10
CA LEU A 144 4.98 11.00 -8.39
C LEU A 144 4.14 10.65 -7.15
N LEU A 145 4.51 9.61 -6.39
CA LEU A 145 3.84 9.31 -5.12
C LEU A 145 3.97 10.45 -4.12
N ASP A 146 5.14 11.08 -4.02
CA ASP A 146 5.34 12.24 -3.15
C ASP A 146 4.34 13.37 -3.45
N VAL A 147 4.03 13.60 -4.73
CA VAL A 147 3.02 14.57 -5.15
C VAL A 147 1.60 14.08 -4.84
N VAL A 148 1.25 12.85 -5.21
CA VAL A 148 -0.12 12.34 -5.07
C VAL A 148 -0.52 12.14 -3.60
N GLU A 149 0.40 11.65 -2.77
CA GLU A 149 0.20 11.50 -1.33
C GLU A 149 0.40 12.85 -0.59
N GLY A 150 0.83 13.90 -1.30
CA GLY A 150 0.99 15.24 -0.78
C GLY A 150 2.02 15.30 0.33
N ARG A 151 3.22 14.75 0.11
CA ARG A 151 4.29 14.66 1.12
C ARG A 151 4.51 16.00 1.85
N GLY A 152 4.52 15.96 3.18
CA GLY A 152 4.68 17.15 4.03
C GLY A 152 3.43 18.02 4.16
N THR A 153 2.32 17.66 3.51
CA THR A 153 1.02 18.34 3.66
C THR A 153 -0.08 17.37 4.05
N GLY A 154 -0.22 16.24 3.36
CA GLY A 154 -1.13 15.14 3.68
C GLY A 154 -0.43 14.06 4.48
N TYR A 155 0.43 13.30 3.81
CA TYR A 155 1.22 12.22 4.42
C TYR A 155 2.70 12.62 4.51
N ASP A 156 3.48 11.84 5.25
CA ASP A 156 4.93 11.88 5.29
C ASP A 156 5.46 10.48 4.98
N LEU A 157 6.57 10.38 4.24
CA LEU A 157 7.22 9.10 3.95
C LEU A 157 8.04 8.68 5.17
N VAL A 158 7.58 7.64 5.88
CA VAL A 158 8.11 7.17 7.16
C VAL A 158 8.81 5.82 6.97
N PRO A 159 10.05 5.65 7.45
CA PRO A 159 10.72 4.35 7.46
C PRO A 159 9.95 3.32 8.30
N ILE A 160 9.85 2.10 7.78
CA ILE A 160 9.26 0.95 8.46
C ILE A 160 10.37 -0.04 8.76
N ASP A 161 10.33 -0.69 9.92
CA ASP A 161 11.26 -1.78 10.23
C ASP A 161 11.09 -2.89 9.19
N PRO A 162 12.11 -3.22 8.38
CA PRO A 162 11.96 -4.23 7.35
C PRO A 162 11.65 -5.63 7.90
N ALA A 163 11.97 -5.92 9.17
CA ALA A 163 11.61 -7.17 9.82
C ALA A 163 10.08 -7.32 10.01
N GLN A 164 9.32 -6.22 9.91
CA GLN A 164 7.87 -6.24 9.96
C GLN A 164 7.22 -6.58 8.61
N VAL A 165 8.00 -6.75 7.54
CA VAL A 165 7.50 -6.96 6.18
C VAL A 165 8.14 -8.20 5.58
N VAL A 166 7.32 -9.20 5.24
CA VAL A 166 7.75 -10.43 4.59
C VAL A 166 7.05 -10.55 3.24
N LEU A 167 7.82 -10.49 2.16
CA LEU A 167 7.33 -10.67 0.79
C LEU A 167 6.88 -12.11 0.56
N ALA A 168 6.08 -12.35 -0.48
CA ALA A 168 5.55 -13.68 -0.81
C ALA A 168 6.64 -14.74 -1.11
N ASP A 169 7.88 -14.34 -1.42
CA ASP A 169 9.04 -15.25 -1.57
C ASP A 169 9.72 -15.59 -0.25
N GLY A 170 9.22 -15.05 0.87
CA GLY A 170 9.75 -15.23 2.23
C GLY A 170 10.88 -14.28 2.59
N SER A 171 11.30 -13.39 1.68
CA SER A 171 12.32 -12.38 1.96
C SER A 171 11.75 -11.12 2.61
N SER A 172 12.60 -10.33 3.24
CA SER A 172 12.29 -8.96 3.66
C SER A 172 13.07 -7.98 2.79
N PRO A 173 12.52 -6.79 2.47
CA PRO A 173 13.27 -5.75 1.77
C PRO A 173 14.43 -5.25 2.64
N ASP A 174 15.51 -4.74 2.04
CA ASP A 174 16.63 -4.16 2.81
C ASP A 174 16.23 -2.86 3.55
N ALA A 175 15.31 -2.10 2.94
CA ALA A 175 14.69 -0.92 3.51
C ALA A 175 13.27 -0.79 2.95
N VAL A 176 12.33 -0.28 3.74
CA VAL A 176 10.95 0.00 3.29
C VAL A 176 10.43 1.25 3.99
N SER A 177 9.55 1.99 3.31
CA SER A 177 8.87 3.15 3.88
C SER A 177 7.38 3.12 3.57
N ALA A 178 6.57 3.88 4.30
CA ALA A 178 5.13 4.02 4.06
C ALA A 178 4.73 5.49 4.12
N TYR A 179 3.70 5.89 3.37
CA TYR A 179 3.09 7.22 3.52
C TYR A 179 2.15 7.23 4.73
N VAL A 180 2.54 7.93 5.80
CA VAL A 180 1.83 7.96 7.09
C VAL A 180 1.29 9.35 7.40
N GLY A 181 0.10 9.39 8.00
CA GLY A 181 -0.66 10.60 8.28
C GLY A 181 -0.25 11.22 9.62
N LEU A 182 0.78 12.06 9.62
CA LEU A 182 1.32 12.64 10.86
C LEU A 182 0.63 13.94 11.30
N ARG A 183 -0.32 14.45 10.52
CA ARG A 183 -1.00 15.74 10.73
C ARG A 183 -2.46 15.55 11.15
N PRO A 184 -3.09 16.52 11.87
CA PRO A 184 -4.42 16.36 12.43
C PRO A 184 -5.51 15.86 11.47
N HIS A 185 -5.50 16.32 10.22
CA HIS A 185 -6.48 15.91 9.22
C HIS A 185 -6.19 14.53 8.61
N ARG A 186 -5.09 13.86 8.97
CA ARG A 186 -4.76 12.46 8.62
C ARG A 186 -4.52 11.59 9.84
N TRP A 187 -4.76 12.08 11.05
CA TRP A 187 -4.68 11.27 12.25
C TRP A 187 -5.73 10.15 12.22
N PRO A 188 -5.45 9.00 12.87
CA PRO A 188 -6.40 7.92 12.97
C PRO A 188 -7.69 8.35 13.68
N VAL A 189 -8.81 7.86 13.18
CA VAL A 189 -10.12 7.97 13.84
C VAL A 189 -10.15 7.01 15.03
N ALA A 190 -10.62 7.47 16.19
CA ALA A 190 -10.84 6.60 17.35
C ALA A 190 -12.22 5.94 17.31
N GLY A 191 -12.28 4.66 17.66
CA GLY A 191 -13.50 3.93 17.95
C GLY A 191 -14.03 4.20 19.36
N ALA A 192 -15.18 3.61 19.70
CA ALA A 192 -15.81 3.75 21.02
C ALA A 192 -14.93 3.24 22.18
N ASP A 193 -14.02 2.31 21.89
CA ASP A 193 -13.06 1.75 22.85
C ASP A 193 -11.79 2.60 23.00
N GLY A 194 -11.70 3.73 22.28
CA GLY A 194 -10.53 4.60 22.26
C GLY A 194 -9.38 4.05 21.42
N HIS A 195 -9.55 2.95 20.69
CA HIS A 195 -8.54 2.44 19.76
C HIS A 195 -8.73 2.99 18.34
N PRO A 196 -7.71 2.97 17.47
CA PRO A 196 -7.89 3.29 16.06
C PRO A 196 -8.93 2.38 15.40
N VAL A 197 -9.80 2.94 14.57
CA VAL A 197 -10.72 2.13 13.76
C VAL A 197 -9.94 1.49 12.61
N LEU A 198 -9.83 0.16 12.61
CA LEU A 198 -9.19 -0.59 11.52
C LEU A 198 -9.91 -0.33 10.19
N LEU A 199 -9.13 -0.32 9.10
CA LEU A 199 -9.63 -0.02 7.76
C LEU A 199 -10.70 -1.02 7.28
N ASP A 200 -10.66 -2.25 7.77
CA ASP A 200 -11.61 -3.33 7.44
C ASP A 200 -12.76 -3.49 8.43
N ALA A 201 -12.77 -2.71 9.53
CA ALA A 201 -13.80 -2.79 10.55
C ALA A 201 -15.07 -2.00 10.21
N MET A 202 -15.00 -1.08 9.25
CA MET A 202 -16.12 -0.26 8.79
C MET A 202 -16.05 -0.07 7.28
N ASP A 203 -17.20 -0.03 6.62
CA ASP A 203 -17.28 0.47 5.24
C ASP A 203 -17.24 2.01 5.19
N GLN A 204 -17.27 2.57 3.97
CA GLN A 204 -17.23 4.02 3.76
C GLN A 204 -18.42 4.77 4.37
N ASP A 205 -19.62 4.21 4.31
CA ASP A 205 -20.83 4.85 4.81
C ASP A 205 -20.86 4.83 6.35
N GLU A 206 -20.34 3.76 6.95
CA GLU A 206 -20.16 3.62 8.40
C GLU A 206 -19.13 4.60 8.94
N ILE A 207 -17.92 4.64 8.38
CA ILE A 207 -16.86 5.54 8.87
C ILE A 207 -17.21 7.01 8.64
N THR A 208 -17.91 7.33 7.55
CA THR A 208 -18.37 8.70 7.29
C THR A 208 -19.32 9.16 8.39
N ARG A 209 -20.34 8.35 8.72
CA ARG A 209 -21.28 8.65 9.82
C ARG A 209 -20.59 8.70 11.17
N TRP A 210 -19.64 7.80 11.42
CA TRP A 210 -18.87 7.76 12.67
C TRP A 210 -18.12 9.07 12.91
N ARG A 211 -17.42 9.57 11.89
CA ARG A 211 -16.62 10.81 11.95
C ARG A 211 -17.45 12.08 12.16
N GLU A 212 -18.71 12.09 11.73
CA GLU A 212 -19.62 13.24 11.89
C GLU A 212 -20.16 13.38 13.32
N GLY A 213 -20.31 12.26 14.04
CA GLY A 213 -20.89 12.26 15.39
C GLY A 213 -19.92 12.71 16.47
N GLU A 214 -18.81 11.97 16.64
CA GLU A 214 -17.81 12.24 17.68
C GLU A 214 -16.44 12.33 17.00
N ARG A 215 -15.90 13.55 16.85
CA ARG A 215 -14.54 13.78 16.32
C ARG A 215 -13.48 13.42 17.35
N LEU A 216 -13.47 12.16 17.78
CA LEU A 216 -12.40 11.62 18.59
C LEU A 216 -11.30 11.18 17.63
N HIS A 217 -10.17 11.89 17.70
CA HIS A 217 -8.93 11.39 17.13
C HIS A 217 -8.33 10.41 18.13
N TRP A 218 -7.65 9.41 17.61
CA TRP A 218 -6.90 8.50 18.46
C TRP A 218 -5.70 9.22 19.08
N GLU A 219 -5.62 9.18 20.40
CA GLU A 219 -4.44 9.58 21.16
C GLU A 219 -3.73 8.32 21.67
N PRO A 220 -2.41 8.18 21.47
CA PRO A 220 -1.66 7.07 22.04
C PRO A 220 -1.74 7.07 23.57
N VAL A 221 -2.19 5.95 24.14
CA VAL A 221 -2.22 5.74 25.60
C VAL A 221 -1.19 4.70 25.98
N ALA A 222 -0.50 4.90 27.11
CA ALA A 222 0.46 3.94 27.62
C ALA A 222 -0.19 2.56 27.83
N GLY A 223 0.43 1.51 27.29
CA GLY A 223 -0.11 0.13 27.34
C GLY A 223 -1.16 -0.18 26.28
N SER A 224 -1.50 0.76 25.39
CA SER A 224 -2.28 0.45 24.19
C SER A 224 -1.49 -0.49 23.27
N PRO A 225 -2.14 -1.45 22.59
CA PRO A 225 -1.48 -2.26 21.56
C PRO A 225 -1.15 -1.44 20.31
N TYR A 226 -1.64 -0.19 20.20
CA TYR A 226 -1.38 0.68 19.06
C TYR A 226 -0.33 1.73 19.40
N LEU A 227 0.55 2.01 18.44
CA LEU A 227 1.67 2.94 18.58
C LEU A 227 1.72 3.92 17.40
N PRO A 228 2.00 5.22 17.63
CA PRO A 228 2.15 6.16 16.54
C PRO A 228 3.42 5.79 15.77
N LEU A 229 3.32 5.80 14.44
CA LEU A 229 4.50 5.78 13.58
C LEU A 229 5.05 7.21 13.50
N THR A 230 6.36 7.36 13.51
CA THR A 230 7.01 8.68 13.48
C THR A 230 8.10 8.68 12.41
N ALA A 231 8.39 9.85 11.84
CA ALA A 231 9.43 9.98 10.81
C ALA A 231 10.85 9.64 11.33
N ASP A 232 11.06 9.67 12.66
CA ASP A 232 12.35 9.44 13.31
C ASP A 232 12.54 7.99 13.80
N ALA A 233 11.62 7.07 13.47
CA ALA A 233 11.51 5.79 14.17
C ALA A 233 12.68 4.81 13.96
N PHE A 234 13.54 5.00 12.96
CA PHE A 234 14.65 4.09 12.67
C PHE A 234 15.85 4.84 12.06
N VAL A 235 16.79 5.27 12.90
CA VAL A 235 18.16 5.69 12.53
C VAL A 235 19.15 4.86 13.33
#